data_AF-A0A9X5X579-F1
#
_entry.id   AF-A0A9X5X579-F1
#
_cell.length_a   1.000
_cell.length_b   1.000
_cell.length_c   1.000
_cell.angle_alpha   90.00
_cell.angle_beta   90.00
_cell.angle_gamma   90.00
#
_symmetry.space_group_name_H-M   'P 1'
#
loop_
_entity.id
_entity.type
_entity.pdbx_description
1 polymer ?
#
loop_
_entity_poly.entity_id
_entity_poly.type
_entity_poly.pdbx_seq_one_letter_code
_entity_poly.pdbx_strand_id
1 'polypeptide(L)'
;TWDFYKNTFGRSGIKNDGVAAYSRVHYSSAYVNAFWDDSCFCMTYGDGSGGTHALTSLDVAGHEMSHGVTSNTAGLDYSGESGGLNEATSDIFGTGVEFYANNASDPGDYLIGEKIDINGDGTPLRYMDKPSKDGGSADSWYSGVGNLDVHYSSGPANHMFYLLSEGSGTKVINGVTYNSTTSDGVAVAGIGRAAALQIWYKALTSYMTSSTNYAGARTAALNAATALYGASSTQYAGVANA
;
A
#
# COMPACT_ATOMS: atom_id res chain seq x y z
N THR A 1 9.31 9.89 -2.41
CA THR A 1 8.50 9.10 -3.35
C THR A 1 9.02 9.03 -4.77
N TRP A 2 9.29 10.16 -5.46
CA TRP A 2 9.84 10.12 -6.84
C TRP A 2 11.08 9.23 -6.98
N ASP A 3 12.08 9.43 -6.11
CA ASP A 3 13.32 8.64 -6.16
C ASP A 3 13.09 7.16 -5.83
N PHE A 4 12.14 6.85 -4.95
CA PHE A 4 11.73 5.46 -4.68
C PHE A 4 11.22 4.80 -5.97
N TYR A 5 10.28 5.42 -6.69
CA TYR A 5 9.77 4.88 -7.93
C TYR A 5 10.83 4.75 -9.02
N LYS A 6 11.70 5.76 -9.14
CA LYS A 6 12.78 5.77 -10.13
C LYS A 6 13.82 4.69 -9.85
N ASN A 7 14.29 4.58 -8.61
CA ASN A 7 15.41 3.71 -8.26
C ASN A 7 14.97 2.27 -8.00
N THR A 8 13.75 2.06 -7.52
CA THR A 8 13.20 0.71 -7.30
C THR A 8 12.64 0.12 -8.59
N PHE A 9 11.88 0.89 -9.37
CA PHE A 9 11.11 0.36 -10.51
C PHE A 9 11.53 0.90 -11.88
N GLY A 10 12.46 1.86 -11.94
CA GLY A 10 12.81 2.55 -13.18
C GLY A 10 11.73 3.50 -13.69
N ARG A 11 10.71 3.84 -12.88
CA ARG A 11 9.59 4.71 -13.28
C ARG A 11 9.97 6.18 -13.14
N SER A 12 9.86 6.96 -14.22
CA SER A 12 10.14 8.40 -14.21
C SER A 12 8.85 9.21 -14.02
N GLY A 13 8.44 9.40 -12.78
CA GLY A 13 7.24 10.16 -12.42
C GLY A 13 5.92 9.40 -12.57
N ILE A 14 4.82 10.08 -12.25
CA ILE A 14 3.50 9.45 -12.16
C ILE A 14 3.05 8.88 -13.50
N LYS A 15 3.32 9.57 -14.63
CA LYS A 15 2.99 9.11 -15.99
C LYS A 15 4.11 8.35 -16.69
N ASN A 16 5.24 8.14 -15.99
CA ASN A 16 6.47 7.60 -16.56
C ASN A 16 7.04 8.45 -17.73
N ASP A 17 6.81 9.76 -17.70
CA ASP A 17 7.19 10.74 -18.74
C ASP A 17 8.24 11.76 -18.26
N GLY A 18 8.71 11.64 -17.02
CA GLY A 18 9.67 12.58 -16.42
C GLY A 18 9.05 13.89 -15.92
N VAL A 19 7.73 13.98 -15.82
CA VAL A 19 7.02 15.18 -15.32
C VAL A 19 6.58 15.00 -13.86
N ALA A 20 6.91 16.00 -13.04
CA ALA A 20 6.52 16.05 -11.63
C ALA A 20 5.04 16.44 -11.45
N ALA A 21 4.44 15.98 -10.35
CA ALA A 21 3.14 16.44 -9.88
C ALA A 21 3.29 17.58 -8.87
N TYR A 22 2.23 18.34 -8.65
CA TYR A 22 2.20 19.39 -7.64
C TYR A 22 1.74 18.86 -6.28
N SER A 23 2.19 19.49 -5.20
CA SER A 23 1.68 19.27 -3.84
C SER A 23 1.05 20.56 -3.33
N ARG A 24 -0.16 20.46 -2.77
CA ARG A 24 -0.90 21.56 -2.15
C ARG A 24 -1.10 21.27 -0.67
N VAL A 25 -0.75 22.23 0.18
CA VAL A 25 -0.93 22.14 1.64
C VAL A 25 -1.85 23.25 2.13
N HIS A 26 -2.26 23.21 3.39
CA HIS A 26 -3.23 24.14 3.97
C HIS A 26 -4.54 24.18 3.18
N TYR A 27 -4.95 23.01 2.70
CA TYR A 27 -6.17 22.90 1.92
C TYR A 27 -7.39 23.01 2.82
N SER A 28 -8.25 23.98 2.51
CA SER A 28 -9.47 24.29 3.29
C SER A 28 -9.13 24.61 4.76
N SER A 29 -10.13 24.56 5.66
CA SER A 29 -9.98 24.85 7.09
C SER A 29 -10.17 23.58 7.90
N ALA A 30 -9.17 23.21 8.71
CA ALA A 30 -9.18 22.01 9.56
C ALA A 30 -9.61 20.73 8.81
N TYR A 31 -9.16 20.60 7.56
CA TYR A 31 -9.55 19.50 6.69
C TYR A 31 -8.81 18.22 7.09
N VAL A 32 -9.60 17.19 7.41
CA VAL A 32 -9.11 15.91 7.96
C VAL A 32 -8.99 14.89 6.83
N ASN A 33 -8.24 15.24 5.78
CA ASN A 33 -7.93 14.31 4.70
C ASN A 33 -6.73 14.77 3.85
N ALA A 34 -6.18 13.81 3.10
CA ALA A 34 -5.29 14.01 1.98
C ALA A 34 -5.89 13.29 0.76
N PHE A 35 -5.54 13.73 -0.45
CA PHE A 35 -6.00 13.06 -1.67
C PHE A 35 -5.13 13.38 -2.89
N TRP A 36 -5.11 12.44 -3.83
CA TRP A 36 -4.73 12.65 -5.23
C TRP A 36 -5.93 13.10 -6.08
N ASP A 37 -5.69 14.01 -7.02
CA ASP A 37 -6.68 14.37 -8.05
C ASP A 37 -6.03 14.43 -9.43
N ASP A 38 -6.49 13.57 -10.35
CA ASP A 38 -6.03 13.48 -11.73
C ASP A 38 -6.29 14.77 -12.53
N SER A 39 -7.35 15.53 -12.19
CA SER A 39 -7.74 16.76 -12.88
C SER A 39 -6.73 17.88 -12.68
N CYS A 40 -6.26 18.08 -11.44
CA CYS A 40 -5.20 19.02 -11.14
C CYS A 40 -3.79 18.43 -11.29
N PHE A 41 -3.69 17.10 -11.44
CA PHE A 41 -2.45 16.33 -11.38
C PHE A 41 -1.64 16.68 -10.12
N CYS A 42 -2.30 16.62 -8.97
CA CYS A 42 -1.76 17.12 -7.72
C CYS A 42 -2.18 16.27 -6.51
N MET A 43 -1.26 16.19 -5.54
CA MET A 43 -1.55 15.73 -4.19
C MET A 43 -1.99 16.94 -3.36
N THR A 44 -3.01 16.78 -2.53
CA THR A 44 -3.58 17.83 -1.69
C THR A 44 -3.69 17.37 -0.25
N TYR A 45 -3.25 18.21 0.69
CA TYR A 45 -3.15 17.88 2.11
C TYR A 45 -3.87 18.93 2.97
N GLY A 46 -4.74 18.45 3.84
CA GLY A 46 -5.32 19.26 4.91
C GLY A 46 -4.42 19.34 6.14
N ASP A 47 -4.78 20.25 7.06
CA ASP A 47 -4.06 20.47 8.32
C ASP A 47 -4.59 19.61 9.49
N GLY A 48 -5.58 18.74 9.21
CA GLY A 48 -6.20 17.89 10.21
C GLY A 48 -7.11 18.65 11.18
N SER A 49 -7.71 17.93 12.12
CA SER A 49 -8.60 18.52 13.11
C SER A 49 -7.82 19.50 13.99
N GLY A 50 -8.37 20.71 14.17
CA GLY A 50 -7.71 21.78 14.93
C GLY A 50 -6.45 22.37 14.27
N GLY A 51 -6.05 21.90 13.08
CA GLY A 51 -4.86 22.38 12.37
C GLY A 51 -3.53 21.89 12.93
N THR A 52 -3.53 20.83 13.75
CA THR A 52 -2.34 20.32 14.45
C THR A 52 -1.82 18.99 13.90
N HIS A 53 -2.49 18.41 12.91
CA HIS A 53 -2.23 17.07 12.39
C HIS A 53 -2.18 17.12 10.86
N ALA A 54 -1.22 17.90 10.33
CA ALA A 54 -1.05 18.02 8.88
C ALA A 54 -0.79 16.64 8.26
N LEU A 55 -1.57 16.28 7.23
CA LEU A 55 -1.55 14.93 6.66
C LEU A 55 -0.40 14.75 5.66
N THR A 56 0.82 15.08 6.07
CA THR A 56 2.00 15.16 5.21
C THR A 56 3.13 14.21 5.62
N SER A 57 2.81 13.11 6.33
CA SER A 57 3.80 12.07 6.64
C SER A 57 4.32 11.38 5.37
N LEU A 58 5.46 10.68 5.48
CA LEU A 58 6.14 10.12 4.31
C LEU A 58 5.29 9.05 3.62
N ASP A 59 4.69 8.16 4.38
CA ASP A 59 3.78 7.13 3.90
C ASP A 59 2.50 7.71 3.30
N VAL A 60 1.88 8.72 3.90
CA VAL A 60 0.68 9.40 3.37
C VAL A 60 1.03 10.13 2.07
N ALA A 61 2.13 10.87 2.02
CA ALA A 61 2.58 11.49 0.76
C ALA A 61 2.96 10.44 -0.30
N GLY A 62 3.51 9.30 0.12
CA GLY A 62 3.76 8.13 -0.72
C GLY A 62 2.46 7.54 -1.28
N HIS A 63 1.46 7.37 -0.42
CA HIS A 63 0.13 6.86 -0.70
C HIS A 63 -0.58 7.73 -1.74
N GLU A 64 -0.64 9.06 -1.53
CA GLU A 64 -1.29 9.96 -2.50
C GLU A 64 -0.61 9.93 -3.87
N MET A 65 0.73 9.93 -3.93
CA MET A 65 1.42 9.84 -5.21
C MET A 65 1.15 8.49 -5.91
N SER A 66 0.93 7.43 -5.12
CA SER A 66 0.69 6.07 -5.61
C SER A 66 -0.69 5.92 -6.23
N HIS A 67 -1.71 6.66 -5.77
CA HIS A 67 -2.99 6.75 -6.48
C HIS A 67 -2.81 7.27 -7.90
N GLY A 68 -1.98 8.29 -8.10
CA GLY A 68 -1.64 8.78 -9.44
C GLY A 68 -0.92 7.72 -10.28
N VAL A 69 -0.05 6.91 -9.69
CA VAL A 69 0.58 5.79 -10.41
C VAL A 69 -0.45 4.75 -10.80
N THR A 70 -1.39 4.41 -9.92
CA THR A 70 -2.51 3.50 -10.20
C THR A 70 -3.38 4.04 -11.34
N SER A 71 -3.77 5.32 -11.32
CA SER A 71 -4.59 5.93 -12.37
C SER A 71 -3.91 5.93 -13.75
N ASN A 72 -2.58 5.98 -13.78
CA ASN A 72 -1.77 5.95 -15.01
C ASN A 72 -1.17 4.56 -15.31
N THR A 73 -1.72 3.50 -14.72
CA THR A 73 -1.33 2.10 -14.99
C THR A 73 -2.57 1.19 -15.09
N ALA A 74 -2.92 0.47 -14.02
CA ALA A 74 -4.08 -0.42 -14.00
C ALA A 74 -5.41 0.34 -14.07
N GLY A 75 -5.45 1.58 -13.57
CA GLY A 75 -6.65 2.38 -13.49
C GLY A 75 -7.73 1.75 -12.61
N LEU A 76 -7.35 1.12 -11.49
CA LEU A 76 -8.28 0.39 -10.61
C LEU A 76 -9.46 1.27 -10.20
N ASP A 77 -10.67 0.85 -10.53
CA ASP A 77 -11.89 1.58 -10.22
C ASP A 77 -12.02 1.72 -8.70
N TYR A 78 -12.29 2.93 -8.21
CA TYR A 78 -12.33 3.25 -6.77
C TYR A 78 -13.66 2.83 -6.13
N SER A 79 -14.03 1.55 -6.28
CA SER A 79 -15.24 0.94 -5.72
C SER A 79 -15.08 -0.57 -5.60
N GLY A 80 -15.80 -1.20 -4.68
CA GLY A 80 -15.75 -2.66 -4.54
C GLY A 80 -14.34 -3.19 -4.24
N GLU A 81 -14.05 -4.40 -4.73
CA GLU A 81 -12.72 -5.01 -4.55
C GLU A 81 -11.61 -4.27 -5.30
N SER A 82 -11.89 -3.67 -6.48
CA SER A 82 -10.89 -2.88 -7.20
C SER A 82 -10.52 -1.62 -6.42
N GLY A 83 -11.48 -1.03 -5.70
CA GLY A 83 -11.23 0.12 -4.84
C GLY A 83 -10.36 -0.25 -3.64
N GLY A 84 -10.65 -1.40 -3.00
CA GLY A 84 -9.78 -1.94 -1.96
C GLY A 84 -8.36 -2.23 -2.45
N LEU A 85 -8.21 -2.74 -3.67
CA LEU A 85 -6.90 -2.95 -4.28
C LEU A 85 -6.20 -1.62 -4.65
N ASN A 86 -6.95 -0.58 -4.98
CA ASN A 86 -6.42 0.77 -5.23
C ASN A 86 -5.82 1.34 -3.93
N GLU A 87 -6.59 1.31 -2.85
CA GLU A 87 -6.15 1.69 -1.50
C GLU A 87 -4.94 0.89 -1.03
N ALA A 88 -5.01 -0.43 -1.12
CA ALA A 88 -3.90 -1.29 -0.70
C ALA A 88 -2.64 -1.05 -1.53
N THR A 89 -2.78 -0.75 -2.82
CA THR A 89 -1.63 -0.40 -3.67
C THR A 89 -0.95 0.88 -3.18
N SER A 90 -1.74 1.87 -2.77
CA SER A 90 -1.22 3.11 -2.22
C SER A 90 -0.54 2.90 -0.85
N ASP A 91 -1.11 2.07 0.04
CA ASP A 91 -0.48 1.67 1.30
C ASP A 91 0.84 0.91 1.07
N ILE A 92 0.84 -0.09 0.17
CA ILE A 92 2.03 -0.90 -0.15
C ILE A 92 3.20 -0.03 -0.62
N PHE A 93 2.94 0.92 -1.51
CA PHE A 93 3.99 1.79 -2.02
C PHE A 93 4.31 2.94 -1.06
N GLY A 94 3.36 3.44 -0.27
CA GLY A 94 3.61 4.36 0.85
C GLY A 94 4.61 3.77 1.85
N THR A 95 4.33 2.56 2.32
CA THR A 95 5.25 1.76 3.15
C THR A 95 6.61 1.55 2.46
N GLY A 96 6.61 1.23 1.17
CA GLY A 96 7.83 1.12 0.38
C GLY A 96 8.67 2.41 0.35
N VAL A 97 8.02 3.57 0.27
CA VAL A 97 8.65 4.90 0.33
C VAL A 97 9.29 5.14 1.68
N GLU A 98 8.60 4.82 2.77
CA GLU A 98 9.09 5.04 4.13
C GLU A 98 10.35 4.20 4.40
N PHE A 99 10.31 2.89 4.07
CA PHE A 99 11.49 2.03 4.13
C PHE A 99 12.63 2.52 3.23
N TYR A 100 12.32 3.03 2.04
CA TYR A 100 13.33 3.55 1.11
C TYR A 100 13.97 4.85 1.62
N ALA A 101 13.18 5.73 2.23
CA ALA A 101 13.66 7.00 2.76
C ALA A 101 14.67 6.78 3.90
N ASN A 102 14.52 5.68 4.65
CA ASN A 102 15.38 5.32 5.78
C ASN A 102 15.59 6.51 6.73
N ASN A 103 14.49 7.23 7.00
CA ASN A 103 14.49 8.41 7.83
C ASN A 103 14.57 7.99 9.30
N ALA A 104 15.58 8.43 10.04
CA ALA A 104 15.73 8.04 11.44
C ALA A 104 14.59 8.56 12.35
N SER A 105 13.91 9.63 11.96
CA SER A 105 12.74 10.17 12.69
C SER A 105 11.43 9.47 12.35
N ASP A 106 11.43 8.75 11.24
CA ASP A 106 10.30 8.01 10.69
C ASP A 106 10.79 6.72 10.03
N PRO A 107 11.29 5.76 10.83
CA PRO A 107 11.91 4.56 10.27
C PRO A 107 10.82 3.65 9.71
N GLY A 108 11.00 3.23 8.45
CA GLY A 108 10.08 2.34 7.75
C GLY A 108 9.44 1.27 8.62
N ASP A 109 8.12 1.24 8.63
CA ASP A 109 7.34 0.24 9.33
C ASP A 109 6.13 -0.23 8.48
N TYR A 110 5.15 -0.90 9.08
CA TYR A 110 3.97 -1.48 8.40
C TYR A 110 2.66 -0.95 8.99
N LEU A 111 2.76 0.19 9.66
CA LEU A 111 1.66 1.01 10.11
C LEU A 111 1.43 2.07 9.03
N ILE A 112 0.20 2.58 8.95
CA ILE A 112 -0.15 3.64 8.01
C ILE A 112 -0.68 4.82 8.81
N GLY A 113 -0.10 5.99 8.63
CA GLY A 113 -0.52 7.25 9.22
C GLY A 113 -0.22 7.37 10.72
N GLU A 114 0.72 6.61 11.27
CA GLU A 114 1.16 6.76 12.67
C GLU A 114 1.80 8.13 12.95
N LYS A 115 2.54 8.71 11.99
CA LYS A 115 3.12 10.06 12.19
C LYS A 115 2.14 11.21 12.11
N ILE A 116 1.00 11.05 11.43
CA ILE A 116 -0.01 12.11 11.40
C ILE A 116 -0.82 12.17 12.69
N ASP A 117 -0.86 11.07 13.48
CA ASP A 117 -1.55 10.95 14.76
C ASP A 117 -2.97 11.55 14.75
N ILE A 118 -3.74 11.20 13.71
CA ILE A 118 -5.05 11.81 13.48
C ILE A 118 -6.08 11.45 14.57
N ASN A 119 -5.85 10.33 15.26
CA ASN A 119 -6.63 9.88 16.41
C ASN A 119 -6.24 10.62 17.70
N GLY A 120 -5.04 11.22 17.75
CA GLY A 120 -4.50 11.94 18.91
C GLY A 120 -4.09 11.03 20.07
N ASP A 121 -3.95 9.73 19.83
CA ASP A 121 -3.59 8.70 20.82
C ASP A 121 -2.34 7.90 20.44
N GLY A 122 -1.66 8.28 19.36
CA GLY A 122 -0.47 7.64 18.82
C GLY A 122 -0.74 6.35 18.05
N THR A 123 -2.01 5.98 17.81
CA THR A 123 -2.35 4.82 16.98
C THR A 123 -2.34 5.18 15.49
N PRO A 124 -1.89 4.27 14.61
CA PRO A 124 -2.01 4.45 13.17
C PRO A 124 -3.46 4.38 12.70
N LEU A 125 -3.69 4.84 11.47
CA LEU A 125 -4.95 4.67 10.76
C LEU A 125 -5.21 3.21 10.37
N ARG A 126 -4.18 2.50 9.89
CA ARG A 126 -4.29 1.11 9.42
C ARG A 126 -3.05 0.30 9.79
N TYR A 127 -3.21 -1.01 9.78
CA TYR A 127 -2.17 -1.99 10.08
C TYR A 127 -2.03 -2.96 8.92
N MET A 128 -0.83 -3.12 8.35
CA MET A 128 -0.66 -4.11 7.28
C MET A 128 -0.48 -5.53 7.85
N ASP A 129 0.04 -5.73 9.06
CA ASP A 129 0.29 -7.08 9.62
C ASP A 129 -0.97 -7.81 10.08
N LYS A 130 -1.97 -7.04 10.54
CA LYS A 130 -3.27 -7.51 11.01
C LYS A 130 -4.28 -6.37 10.85
N PRO A 131 -4.85 -6.19 9.64
CA PRO A 131 -5.76 -5.09 9.31
C PRO A 131 -6.86 -4.85 10.34
N SER A 132 -7.47 -5.90 10.88
CA SER A 132 -8.57 -5.83 11.84
C SER A 132 -8.25 -5.09 13.15
N LYS A 133 -6.97 -4.79 13.42
CA LYS A 133 -6.56 -3.96 14.57
C LYS A 133 -7.13 -2.54 14.51
N ASP A 134 -7.43 -2.02 13.32
CA ASP A 134 -8.11 -0.72 13.16
C ASP A 134 -9.62 -0.77 13.45
N GLY A 135 -10.17 -1.97 13.69
CA GLY A 135 -11.58 -2.19 14.02
C GLY A 135 -12.54 -2.29 12.81
N GLY A 136 -12.06 -2.11 11.58
CA GLY A 136 -12.89 -2.10 10.37
C GLY A 136 -12.36 -2.95 9.21
N SER A 137 -11.04 -3.01 9.03
CA SER A 137 -10.42 -3.68 7.90
C SER A 137 -10.50 -5.21 7.99
N ALA A 138 -10.64 -5.85 6.82
CA ALA A 138 -10.67 -7.31 6.74
C ALA A 138 -9.25 -7.90 6.73
N ASP A 139 -8.96 -8.88 7.60
CA ASP A 139 -7.67 -9.59 7.60
C ASP A 139 -7.49 -10.51 6.39
N SER A 140 -8.58 -10.97 5.78
CA SER A 140 -8.57 -11.93 4.68
C SER A 140 -9.77 -11.75 3.76
N TRP A 141 -9.66 -12.25 2.52
CA TRP A 141 -10.75 -12.17 1.57
C TRP A 141 -11.95 -13.01 2.02
N TYR A 142 -13.14 -12.45 1.86
CA TYR A 142 -14.41 -13.16 1.91
C TYR A 142 -15.35 -12.56 0.86
N SER A 143 -16.37 -13.31 0.45
CA SER A 143 -17.27 -12.94 -0.66
C SER A 143 -17.99 -11.58 -0.52
N GLY A 144 -18.01 -10.99 0.68
CA GLY A 144 -18.61 -9.67 0.94
C GLY A 144 -17.60 -8.55 1.16
N VAL A 145 -16.29 -8.78 0.98
CA VAL A 145 -15.25 -7.78 1.29
C VAL A 145 -15.40 -6.51 0.46
N GLY A 146 -15.84 -6.65 -0.80
CA GLY A 146 -16.13 -5.50 -1.68
C GLY A 146 -17.33 -4.65 -1.26
N ASN A 147 -18.10 -5.05 -0.24
CA ASN A 147 -19.17 -4.21 0.31
C ASN A 147 -18.68 -3.27 1.42
N LEU A 148 -17.45 -3.47 1.91
CA LEU A 148 -16.84 -2.54 2.87
C LEU A 148 -16.47 -1.24 2.15
N ASP A 149 -16.27 -0.18 2.95
CA ASP A 149 -15.55 0.99 2.46
C ASP A 149 -14.17 0.55 1.91
N VAL A 150 -13.71 1.20 0.85
CA VAL A 150 -12.50 0.79 0.13
C VAL A 150 -11.28 0.75 1.05
N HIS A 151 -11.18 1.66 2.01
CA HIS A 151 -10.08 1.72 2.97
C HIS A 151 -10.05 0.48 3.87
N TYR A 152 -11.20 -0.15 4.15
CA TYR A 152 -11.31 -1.39 4.94
C TYR A 152 -11.21 -2.66 4.09
N SER A 153 -11.72 -2.60 2.86
CA SER A 153 -11.58 -3.70 1.89
C SER A 153 -10.16 -3.86 1.36
N SER A 154 -9.26 -2.90 1.65
CA SER A 154 -7.82 -2.93 1.34
C SER A 154 -7.04 -3.96 2.17
N GLY A 155 -7.56 -4.28 3.37
CA GLY A 155 -6.89 -5.10 4.37
C GLY A 155 -6.26 -6.39 3.84
N PRO A 156 -6.97 -7.22 3.04
CA PRO A 156 -6.40 -8.48 2.55
C PRO A 156 -5.15 -8.30 1.68
N ALA A 157 -5.07 -7.25 0.85
CA ALA A 157 -3.87 -6.98 0.05
C ALA A 157 -2.73 -6.37 0.89
N ASN A 158 -3.05 -5.52 1.86
CA ASN A 158 -2.08 -5.04 2.85
C ASN A 158 -1.45 -6.20 3.62
N HIS A 159 -2.28 -7.12 4.10
CA HIS A 159 -1.86 -8.31 4.83
C HIS A 159 -1.04 -9.27 3.98
N MET A 160 -1.46 -9.53 2.75
CA MET A 160 -0.68 -10.31 1.79
C MET A 160 0.70 -9.69 1.57
N PHE A 161 0.82 -8.37 1.40
CA PHE A 161 2.12 -7.72 1.21
C PHE A 161 3.02 -7.84 2.44
N TYR A 162 2.49 -7.68 3.65
CA TYR A 162 3.23 -7.91 4.89
C TYR A 162 3.74 -9.36 4.95
N LEU A 163 2.85 -10.34 4.78
CA LEU A 163 3.19 -11.78 4.83
C LEU A 163 4.24 -12.14 3.79
N LEU A 164 4.09 -11.64 2.56
CA LEU A 164 5.05 -11.87 1.48
C LEU A 164 6.40 -11.23 1.80
N SER A 165 6.42 -10.05 2.40
CA SER A 165 7.65 -9.34 2.73
C SER A 165 8.40 -9.96 3.90
N GLU A 166 7.69 -10.27 5.00
CA GLU A 166 8.30 -10.54 6.30
C GLU A 166 8.10 -11.97 6.80
N GLY A 167 7.11 -12.68 6.26
CA GLY A 167 6.67 -14.01 6.67
C GLY A 167 5.64 -13.98 7.80
N SER A 168 5.07 -15.15 8.09
CA SER A 168 4.19 -15.35 9.24
C SER A 168 4.98 -15.43 10.56
N GLY A 169 4.30 -15.16 11.66
CA GLY A 169 4.81 -15.24 13.04
C GLY A 169 5.22 -13.89 13.61
N THR A 170 5.87 -13.93 14.78
CA THR A 170 6.31 -12.74 15.49
C THR A 170 7.62 -12.20 14.91
N LYS A 171 7.65 -10.90 14.64
CA LYS A 171 8.85 -10.19 14.16
C LYS A 171 8.93 -8.79 14.75
N VAL A 172 10.15 -8.32 15.01
CA VAL A 172 10.40 -6.92 15.38
C VAL A 172 11.10 -6.24 14.22
N ILE A 173 10.52 -5.15 13.71
CA ILE A 173 11.08 -4.36 12.61
C ILE A 173 11.09 -2.92 13.09
N ASN A 174 12.28 -2.32 13.10
CA ASN A 174 12.47 -0.92 13.48
C ASN A 174 11.81 -0.50 14.81
N GLY A 175 11.68 -1.44 15.76
CA GLY A 175 11.10 -1.21 17.08
C GLY A 175 9.60 -1.54 17.20
N VAL A 176 8.92 -1.83 16.09
CA VAL A 176 7.51 -2.28 16.10
C VAL A 176 7.47 -3.80 16.13
N THR A 177 6.63 -4.35 17.02
CA THR A 177 6.40 -5.79 17.13
C THR A 177 5.16 -6.19 16.34
N TYR A 178 5.35 -7.06 15.37
CA TYR A 178 4.30 -7.65 14.55
C TYR A 178 4.09 -9.11 14.92
N ASN A 179 2.87 -9.60 14.76
CA ASN A 179 2.54 -11.01 14.89
C ASN A 179 1.37 -11.34 13.96
N SER A 180 1.69 -11.96 12.83
CA SER A 180 0.78 -12.15 11.72
C SER A 180 0.70 -13.61 11.31
N THR A 181 -0.48 -14.08 10.93
CA THR A 181 -0.75 -15.46 10.51
C THR A 181 -1.69 -15.43 9.32
N THR A 182 -1.55 -16.37 8.39
CA THR A 182 -2.57 -16.53 7.34
C THR A 182 -3.90 -17.00 7.94
N SER A 183 -5.00 -16.74 7.23
CA SER A 183 -6.34 -17.15 7.66
C SER A 183 -6.54 -18.66 7.71
N ASP A 184 -5.75 -19.41 6.95
CA ASP A 184 -5.79 -20.88 6.88
C ASP A 184 -4.69 -21.57 7.71
N GLY A 185 -3.86 -20.79 8.41
CA GLY A 185 -2.76 -21.30 9.24
C GLY A 185 -1.54 -21.81 8.47
N VAL A 186 -1.50 -21.69 7.14
CA VAL A 186 -0.32 -21.99 6.33
C VAL A 186 0.78 -20.96 6.59
N ALA A 187 1.93 -21.41 7.08
CA ALA A 187 3.06 -20.52 7.31
C ALA A 187 3.62 -19.98 5.99
N VAL A 188 3.77 -18.66 5.89
CA VAL A 188 4.45 -17.98 4.78
C VAL A 188 5.91 -17.72 5.16
N ALA A 189 6.84 -18.22 4.34
CA ALA A 189 8.22 -17.77 4.41
C ALA A 189 8.36 -16.47 3.61
N GLY A 190 8.70 -15.38 4.28
CA GLY A 190 8.86 -14.07 3.63
C GLY A 190 9.95 -14.11 2.54
N ILE A 191 9.65 -13.52 1.39
CA ILE A 191 10.55 -13.42 0.24
C ILE A 191 11.35 -12.10 0.24
N GLY A 192 11.10 -11.24 1.23
CA GLY A 192 11.72 -9.94 1.40
C GLY A 192 10.98 -8.82 0.66
N ARG A 193 10.93 -7.64 1.30
CA ARG A 193 10.27 -6.42 0.80
C ARG A 193 10.61 -6.07 -0.64
N ALA A 194 11.89 -6.15 -1.00
CA ALA A 194 12.34 -5.78 -2.34
C ALA A 194 11.68 -6.65 -3.43
N ALA A 195 11.58 -7.96 -3.21
CA ALA A 195 10.92 -8.86 -4.15
C ALA A 195 9.40 -8.67 -4.14
N ALA A 196 8.79 -8.51 -2.97
CA ALA A 196 7.35 -8.23 -2.84
C ALA A 196 6.94 -6.96 -3.61
N LEU A 197 7.70 -5.88 -3.47
CA LEU A 197 7.48 -4.62 -4.20
C LEU A 197 7.59 -4.79 -5.72
N GLN A 198 8.60 -5.51 -6.21
CA GLN A 198 8.75 -5.77 -7.65
C GLN A 198 7.58 -6.56 -8.21
N ILE A 199 7.12 -7.57 -7.48
CA ILE A 199 5.98 -8.40 -7.88
C ILE A 199 4.71 -7.55 -7.95
N TRP A 200 4.40 -6.79 -6.90
CA TRP A 200 3.20 -5.96 -6.87
C TRP A 200 3.22 -4.88 -7.97
N TYR A 201 4.34 -4.19 -8.15
CA TYR A 201 4.49 -3.19 -9.22
C TYR A 201 4.34 -3.81 -10.62
N LYS A 202 4.95 -4.98 -10.86
CA LYS A 202 4.81 -5.69 -12.14
C LYS A 202 3.37 -6.19 -12.37
N ALA A 203 2.70 -6.66 -11.31
CA ALA A 203 1.29 -7.04 -11.34
C ALA A 203 0.40 -5.87 -11.74
N LEU A 204 0.52 -4.74 -11.02
CA LEU A 204 -0.22 -3.51 -11.28
C LEU A 204 -0.01 -2.99 -12.70
N THR A 205 1.24 -2.90 -13.15
CA THR A 205 1.56 -2.21 -14.42
C THR A 205 1.40 -3.06 -15.67
N SER A 206 1.31 -4.39 -15.56
CA SER A 206 1.33 -5.30 -16.72
C SER A 206 0.15 -6.26 -16.79
N TYR A 207 -0.54 -6.52 -15.68
CA TYR A 207 -1.53 -7.61 -15.62
C TYR A 207 -2.87 -7.20 -15.01
N MET A 208 -2.91 -6.17 -14.17
CA MET A 208 -4.16 -5.63 -13.64
C MET A 208 -4.83 -4.67 -14.63
N THR A 209 -6.14 -4.52 -14.48
CA THR A 209 -7.03 -3.65 -15.25
C THR A 209 -7.98 -2.94 -14.31
N SER A 210 -8.79 -1.98 -14.78
CA SER A 210 -9.65 -1.17 -13.91
C SER A 210 -10.60 -2.00 -13.05
N SER A 211 -11.14 -3.09 -13.60
CA SER A 211 -12.09 -3.98 -12.92
C SER A 211 -11.44 -5.17 -12.21
N THR A 212 -10.13 -5.14 -11.94
CA THR A 212 -9.46 -6.25 -11.26
C THR A 212 -10.00 -6.41 -9.84
N ASN A 213 -10.45 -7.62 -9.50
CA ASN A 213 -10.88 -8.04 -8.17
C ASN A 213 -9.76 -8.85 -7.47
N TYR A 214 -9.96 -9.32 -6.23
CA TYR A 214 -8.92 -10.03 -5.48
C TYR A 214 -8.42 -11.32 -6.13
N ALA A 215 -9.33 -12.09 -6.74
CA ALA A 215 -8.95 -13.29 -7.50
C ALA A 215 -8.08 -12.93 -8.73
N GLY A 216 -8.43 -11.84 -9.41
CA GLY A 216 -7.65 -11.26 -10.51
C GLY A 216 -6.28 -10.76 -10.03
N ALA A 217 -6.22 -10.08 -8.89
CA ALA A 217 -4.98 -9.58 -8.30
C ALA A 217 -4.03 -10.72 -7.92
N ARG A 218 -4.55 -11.81 -7.32
CA ARG A 218 -3.77 -13.03 -7.06
C ARG A 218 -3.18 -13.60 -8.34
N THR A 219 -4.00 -13.73 -9.38
CA THR A 219 -3.55 -14.22 -10.69
C THR A 219 -2.48 -13.31 -11.30
N ALA A 220 -2.67 -11.99 -11.23
CA ALA A 220 -1.71 -10.99 -11.70
C ALA A 220 -0.38 -11.07 -10.95
N ALA A 221 -0.40 -11.24 -9.63
CA ALA A 221 0.79 -11.38 -8.80
C ALA A 221 1.56 -12.69 -9.10
N LEU A 222 0.86 -13.81 -9.31
CA LEU A 222 1.49 -15.08 -9.70
C LEU A 222 2.13 -15.00 -11.10
N ASN A 223 1.48 -14.32 -12.04
CA ASN A 223 2.04 -14.05 -13.37
C ASN A 223 3.27 -13.15 -13.28
N ALA A 224 3.23 -12.10 -12.45
CA ALA A 224 4.36 -11.22 -12.20
C ALA A 224 5.54 -11.97 -11.56
N ALA A 225 5.30 -12.79 -10.53
CA ALA A 225 6.33 -13.62 -9.91
C ALA A 225 6.94 -14.61 -10.89
N THR A 226 6.12 -15.22 -11.75
CA THR A 226 6.60 -16.10 -12.83
C THR A 226 7.48 -15.36 -13.82
N ALA A 227 7.07 -14.17 -14.25
CA ALA A 227 7.83 -13.37 -15.22
C ALA A 227 9.17 -12.87 -14.66
N LEU A 228 9.22 -12.55 -13.37
CA LEU A 228 10.42 -12.01 -12.71
C LEU A 228 11.39 -13.10 -12.23
N TYR A 229 10.86 -14.22 -11.72
CA TYR A 229 11.64 -15.23 -10.99
C TYR A 229 11.42 -16.67 -11.47
N GLY A 230 10.40 -16.94 -12.28
CA GLY A 230 10.01 -18.27 -12.75
C GLY A 230 8.97 -18.97 -11.87
N ALA A 231 8.16 -19.86 -12.45
CA ALA A 231 7.02 -20.52 -11.79
C ALA A 231 7.42 -21.50 -10.67
N SER A 232 8.67 -21.97 -10.64
CA SER A 232 9.19 -22.86 -9.60
C SER A 232 10.00 -22.12 -8.53
N SER A 233 9.97 -20.78 -8.53
CA SER A 233 10.73 -19.96 -7.59
C SER A 233 10.10 -19.91 -6.20
N THR A 234 10.91 -19.57 -5.20
CA THR A 234 10.40 -19.28 -3.85
C THR A 234 9.49 -18.06 -3.84
N GLN A 235 9.70 -17.08 -4.73
CA GLN A 235 8.84 -15.92 -4.91
C GLN A 235 7.44 -16.30 -5.38
N TYR A 236 7.34 -17.17 -6.38
CA TYR A 236 6.05 -17.68 -6.84
C TYR A 236 5.32 -18.45 -5.73
N ALA A 237 6.04 -19.34 -5.03
CA ALA A 237 5.47 -20.08 -3.90
C ALA A 237 5.03 -19.14 -2.76
N GLY A 238 5.80 -18.09 -2.49
CA GLY A 238 5.45 -17.05 -1.51
C GLY A 238 4.14 -16.36 -1.85
N VAL A 239 3.97 -15.91 -3.10
CA VAL A 239 2.72 -15.29 -3.57
C VAL A 239 1.54 -16.26 -3.52
N ALA A 240 1.77 -17.56 -3.77
CA ALA A 240 0.71 -18.55 -3.72
C ALA A 240 0.22 -18.82 -2.28
N ASN A 241 1.11 -18.68 -1.28
CA ASN A 241 0.83 -18.99 0.12
C ASN A 241 0.35 -17.77 0.92
N ALA A 242 0.77 -16.57 0.55
CA ALA A 242 0.28 -15.30 1.13
C ALA A 242 -1.13 -14.97 0.64
#